data_AF-A0A2D5APK0-F1
#
_entry.id   AF-A0A2D5APK0-F1
#
_cell.length_a   1.000
_cell.length_b   1.000
_cell.length_c   1.000
_cell.angle_alpha   90.00
_cell.angle_beta   90.00
_cell.angle_gamma   90.00
#
_symmetry.space_group_name_H-M   'P 1'
#
loop_
_entity.id
_entity.type
_entity.pdbx_description
1 polymer ?
#
loop_
_entity_poly.entity_id
_entity_poly.type
_entity_poly.pdbx_seq_one_letter_code
_entity_poly.pdbx_strand_id
1 'polypeptide(L)'
;MRFYLARTALVAIAVSFIGSSFSFADPLEDAIKDIREKYKKIEGAKLPSETMRWQPQDDIVSGNLTHYYSDGDLVKAHFRFGDGGHGEGDEYYYYWNDECFFVFADHGYWTFTGRAKPDGQGETVDFIFQDRLYFQKGQLIRHLHKEGESTDPKLRGEIMAATENSDRNDPEYAADILLRARLAAKAAKP
;
A
#
# COMPACT_ATOMS: atom_id res chain seq x y z
N MET A 1 -40.29 -57.61 53.32
CA MET A 1 -38.95 -57.62 52.69
C MET A 1 -38.99 -58.58 51.50
N ARG A 2 -39.08 -58.05 50.27
CA ARG A 2 -38.69 -58.70 48.99
C ARG A 2 -38.97 -57.70 47.86
N PHE A 3 -37.90 -57.27 47.21
CA PHE A 3 -37.86 -56.32 46.10
C PHE A 3 -38.29 -57.02 44.79
N TYR A 4 -38.98 -56.29 43.90
CA TYR A 4 -39.10 -56.67 42.48
C TYR A 4 -38.72 -55.49 41.58
N LEU A 5 -37.82 -55.79 40.64
CA LEU A 5 -37.24 -54.89 39.65
C LEU A 5 -38.28 -54.34 38.68
N ALA A 6 -38.26 -53.03 38.45
CA ALA A 6 -38.80 -52.41 37.25
C ALA A 6 -37.64 -52.14 36.28
N ARG A 7 -37.67 -52.80 35.12
CA ARG A 7 -36.71 -52.63 34.02
C ARG A 7 -36.92 -51.25 33.38
N THR A 8 -35.93 -50.37 33.46
CA THR A 8 -35.92 -49.11 32.72
C THR A 8 -35.22 -49.35 31.38
N ALA A 9 -35.97 -49.24 30.28
CA ALA A 9 -35.41 -49.24 28.94
C ALA A 9 -34.84 -47.85 28.64
N LEU A 10 -33.55 -47.79 28.30
CA LEU A 10 -32.88 -46.57 27.86
C LEU A 10 -32.99 -46.49 26.34
N VAL A 11 -33.74 -45.50 25.83
CA VAL A 11 -33.73 -45.14 24.41
C VAL A 11 -32.67 -44.08 24.22
N ALA A 12 -31.57 -44.43 23.55
CA ALA A 12 -30.54 -43.48 23.16
C ALA A 12 -30.96 -42.80 21.85
N ILE A 13 -31.31 -41.52 21.92
CA ILE A 13 -31.50 -40.68 20.73
C ILE A 13 -30.13 -40.11 20.36
N ALA A 14 -29.51 -40.68 19.32
CA ALA A 14 -28.34 -40.10 18.69
C ALA A 14 -28.77 -38.93 17.80
N VAL A 15 -28.58 -37.70 18.28
CA VAL A 15 -28.73 -36.50 17.46
C VAL A 15 -27.42 -36.28 16.71
N SER A 16 -27.40 -36.68 15.44
CA SER A 16 -26.31 -36.38 14.53
C SER A 16 -26.36 -34.89 14.16
N PHE A 17 -25.53 -34.07 14.81
CA PHE A 17 -25.25 -32.72 14.36
C PHE A 17 -24.45 -32.81 13.05
N ILE A 18 -25.13 -32.63 11.92
CA ILE A 18 -24.50 -32.31 10.64
C ILE A 18 -24.01 -30.86 10.78
N GLY A 19 -22.77 -30.70 11.24
CA GLY A 19 -22.09 -29.41 11.23
C GLY A 19 -21.84 -28.99 9.79
N SER A 20 -22.72 -28.17 9.22
CA SER A 20 -22.40 -27.39 8.03
C SER A 20 -21.32 -26.39 8.42
N SER A 21 -20.09 -26.66 7.99
CA SER A 21 -18.97 -25.73 8.09
C SER A 21 -19.26 -24.50 7.23
N PHE A 22 -19.95 -23.51 7.77
CA PHE A 22 -20.02 -22.18 7.15
C PHE A 22 -18.64 -21.53 7.32
N SER A 23 -17.87 -21.51 6.23
CA SER A 23 -16.68 -20.70 6.14
C SER A 23 -17.14 -19.25 6.00
N PHE A 24 -17.21 -18.51 7.10
CA PHE A 24 -17.40 -17.07 7.05
C PHE A 24 -16.12 -16.47 6.45
N ALA A 25 -16.24 -15.83 5.29
CA ALA A 25 -15.14 -15.03 4.74
C ALA A 25 -14.81 -13.89 5.73
N ASP A 26 -13.53 -13.62 5.92
CA ASP A 26 -13.06 -12.52 6.76
C ASP A 26 -13.41 -11.18 6.09
N PRO A 27 -14.24 -10.32 6.70
CA PRO A 27 -14.63 -9.03 6.12
C PRO A 27 -13.44 -8.13 5.72
N LEU A 28 -12.30 -8.28 6.41
CA LEU A 28 -11.07 -7.56 6.06
C LEU A 28 -10.49 -8.05 4.72
N GLU A 29 -10.43 -9.37 4.52
CA GLU A 29 -9.89 -9.94 3.28
C GLU A 29 -10.80 -9.68 2.09
N ASP A 30 -12.13 -9.64 2.30
CA ASP A 30 -13.07 -9.21 1.27
C ASP A 30 -12.84 -7.74 0.87
N ALA A 31 -12.60 -6.85 1.85
CA ALA A 31 -12.27 -5.45 1.58
C ALA A 31 -10.96 -5.31 0.78
N ILE A 32 -9.92 -6.08 1.14
CA ILE A 32 -8.63 -6.04 0.45
C ILE A 32 -8.73 -6.62 -0.96
N LYS A 33 -9.56 -7.66 -1.15
CA LYS A 33 -9.83 -8.22 -2.46
C LYS A 33 -10.50 -7.18 -3.38
N ASP A 34 -11.54 -6.49 -2.89
CA ASP A 34 -12.20 -5.41 -3.62
C ASP A 34 -11.22 -4.28 -4.00
N ILE A 35 -10.35 -3.86 -3.08
CA ILE A 35 -9.28 -2.89 -3.35
C ILE A 35 -8.36 -3.37 -4.48
N ARG A 36 -7.93 -4.63 -4.46
CA ARG A 36 -7.06 -5.21 -5.51
C ARG A 36 -7.76 -5.26 -6.87
N GLU A 37 -9.04 -5.56 -6.90
CA GLU A 37 -9.84 -5.57 -8.13
C GLU A 37 -9.97 -4.16 -8.72
N LYS A 38 -10.26 -3.15 -7.90
CA LYS A 38 -10.29 -1.73 -8.32
C LYS A 38 -8.94 -1.25 -8.83
N TYR A 39 -7.86 -1.55 -8.10
CA TYR A 39 -6.49 -1.26 -8.52
C TYR A 39 -6.19 -1.86 -9.90
N LYS A 40 -6.48 -3.16 -10.08
CA LYS A 40 -6.25 -3.85 -11.36
C LYS A 40 -7.05 -3.23 -12.51
N LYS A 41 -8.28 -2.80 -12.26
CA LYS A 41 -9.12 -2.11 -13.26
C LYS A 41 -8.49 -0.79 -13.70
N ILE A 42 -7.98 0.01 -12.76
CA ILE A 42 -7.34 1.30 -13.04
C ILE A 42 -6.02 1.10 -13.80
N GLU A 43 -5.14 0.23 -13.31
CA GLU A 43 -3.83 -0.03 -13.94
C GLU A 43 -3.93 -0.73 -15.31
N GLY A 44 -5.00 -1.49 -15.54
CA GLY A 44 -5.26 -2.14 -16.83
C GLY A 44 -5.84 -1.19 -17.90
N ALA A 45 -6.21 0.04 -17.53
CA ALA A 45 -6.86 0.98 -18.42
C ALA A 45 -5.88 1.99 -19.04
N LYS A 46 -6.19 2.45 -20.26
CA LYS A 46 -5.52 3.61 -20.86
C LYS A 46 -6.29 4.86 -20.46
N LEU A 47 -5.79 5.58 -19.47
CA LEU A 47 -6.47 6.72 -18.88
C LEU A 47 -6.00 8.04 -19.53
N PRO A 48 -6.90 8.97 -19.91
CA PRO A 48 -6.50 10.36 -20.15
C PRO A 48 -5.84 10.94 -18.90
N SER A 49 -4.83 11.79 -19.12
CA SER A 49 -4.02 12.32 -18.02
C SER A 49 -3.66 13.79 -18.20
N GLU A 50 -3.51 14.49 -17.08
CA GLU A 50 -3.01 15.85 -17.02
C GLU A 50 -1.86 15.96 -16.02
N THR A 51 -0.75 16.58 -16.44
CA THR A 51 0.42 16.76 -15.57
C THR A 51 0.61 18.23 -15.20
N MET A 52 0.78 18.48 -13.92
CA MET A 52 1.26 19.73 -13.33
C MET A 52 2.73 19.53 -12.93
N ARG A 53 3.59 20.50 -13.23
CA ARG A 53 5.02 20.47 -12.86
C ARG A 53 5.33 21.67 -11.99
N TRP A 54 6.17 21.48 -10.98
CA TRP A 54 6.73 22.58 -10.19
C TRP A 54 8.23 22.43 -10.06
N GLN A 55 8.92 23.57 -10.10
CA GLN A 55 10.33 23.73 -9.81
C GLN A 55 10.45 25.13 -9.19
N PRO A 56 10.50 25.26 -7.86
CA PRO A 56 10.69 26.55 -7.23
C PRO A 56 12.06 27.13 -7.61
N GLN A 57 12.16 28.46 -7.67
CA GLN A 57 13.40 29.13 -8.09
C GLN A 57 14.51 29.01 -7.03
N ASP A 58 14.14 28.99 -5.76
CA ASP A 58 15.05 29.00 -4.62
C ASP A 58 14.99 27.68 -3.80
N ASP A 59 14.52 26.60 -4.42
CA ASP A 59 14.44 25.28 -3.79
C ASP A 59 14.97 24.19 -4.74
N ILE A 60 15.67 23.23 -4.17
CA ILE A 60 16.18 22.04 -4.88
C ILE A 60 15.06 21.01 -5.09
N VAL A 61 13.99 21.08 -4.29
CA VAL A 61 12.86 20.15 -4.38
C VAL A 61 11.95 20.51 -5.55
N SER A 62 11.78 19.56 -6.46
CA SER A 62 10.90 19.71 -7.61
C SER A 62 10.15 18.43 -7.92
N GLY A 63 9.18 18.52 -8.84
CA GLY A 63 8.42 17.35 -9.18
C GLY A 63 7.26 17.60 -10.12
N ASN A 64 6.42 16.58 -10.21
CA ASN A 64 5.19 16.63 -10.98
C ASN A 64 4.05 15.86 -10.29
N LEU A 65 2.84 16.31 -10.57
CA LEU A 65 1.59 15.69 -10.17
C LEU A 65 0.81 15.38 -11.44
N THR A 66 0.63 14.10 -11.75
CA THR A 66 -0.15 13.64 -12.89
C THR A 66 -1.47 13.08 -12.42
N HIS A 67 -2.58 13.66 -12.85
CA HIS A 67 -3.92 13.13 -12.67
C HIS A 67 -4.30 12.23 -13.83
N TYR A 68 -5.04 11.17 -13.53
CA TYR A 68 -5.57 10.22 -14.50
C TYR A 68 -7.08 10.05 -14.27
N TYR A 69 -7.84 10.08 -15.35
CA TYR A 69 -9.30 10.12 -15.30
C TYR A 69 -9.93 8.92 -15.99
N SER A 70 -11.08 8.46 -15.49
CA SER A 70 -11.96 7.49 -16.15
C SER A 70 -13.36 8.07 -16.17
N ASP A 71 -13.98 8.15 -17.35
CA ASP A 71 -15.35 8.67 -17.51
C ASP A 71 -15.57 10.08 -16.92
N GLY A 72 -14.50 10.88 -16.81
CA GLY A 72 -14.51 12.22 -16.23
C GLY A 72 -14.12 12.27 -14.74
N ASP A 73 -14.10 11.14 -14.06
CA ASP A 73 -13.76 11.06 -12.64
C ASP A 73 -12.26 10.86 -12.43
N LEU A 74 -11.68 11.51 -11.42
CA LEU A 74 -10.30 11.27 -10.99
C LEU A 74 -10.21 9.88 -10.37
N VAL A 75 -9.40 8.99 -10.96
CA VAL A 75 -9.23 7.62 -10.47
C VAL A 75 -7.82 7.33 -9.97
N LYS A 76 -6.82 8.12 -10.41
CA LYS A 76 -5.44 7.99 -9.98
C LYS A 76 -4.73 9.34 -10.01
N ALA A 77 -3.87 9.57 -9.03
CA ALA A 77 -2.91 10.66 -9.03
C ALA A 77 -1.51 10.10 -8.78
N HIS A 78 -0.53 10.56 -9.56
CA HIS A 78 0.87 10.19 -9.45
C HIS A 78 1.67 11.42 -9.05
N PHE A 79 2.19 11.43 -7.84
CA PHE A 79 2.99 12.50 -7.26
C PHE A 79 4.44 12.05 -7.20
N ARG A 80 5.28 12.66 -8.04
CA ARG A 80 6.72 12.40 -8.08
C ARG A 80 7.48 13.64 -7.65
N PHE A 81 8.44 13.48 -6.76
CA PHE A 81 9.31 14.55 -6.29
C PHE A 81 10.75 14.08 -6.10
N GLY A 82 11.69 15.03 -6.06
CA GLY A 82 13.09 14.78 -5.72
C GLY A 82 13.80 16.06 -5.34
N ASP A 83 14.90 15.95 -4.58
CA ASP A 83 15.63 17.07 -3.98
C ASP A 83 16.94 17.42 -4.71
N GLY A 84 17.01 17.18 -6.02
CA GLY A 84 18.20 17.48 -6.81
C GLY A 84 19.36 16.50 -6.60
N GLY A 85 19.14 15.39 -5.92
CA GLY A 85 19.99 14.21 -6.06
C GLY A 85 20.34 13.46 -4.79
N HIS A 86 19.63 13.62 -3.68
CA HIS A 86 19.84 12.88 -2.42
C HIS A 86 18.65 12.00 -2.05
N GLY A 87 17.43 12.43 -2.37
CA GLY A 87 16.18 11.72 -2.13
C GLY A 87 15.18 11.91 -3.26
N GLU A 88 14.41 10.86 -3.51
CA GLU A 88 13.30 10.87 -4.45
C GLU A 88 12.11 10.10 -3.90
N GLY A 89 10.92 10.46 -4.37
CA GLY A 89 9.70 9.76 -4.05
C GLY A 89 8.74 9.70 -5.21
N ASP A 90 8.07 8.55 -5.31
CA ASP A 90 7.09 8.24 -6.32
C ASP A 90 5.84 7.65 -5.62
N GLU A 91 4.80 8.47 -5.50
CA GLU A 91 3.59 8.13 -4.78
C GLU A 91 2.40 8.05 -5.75
N TYR A 92 1.67 6.95 -5.69
CA TYR A 92 0.45 6.73 -6.46
C TYR A 92 -0.75 6.63 -5.52
N TYR A 93 -1.70 7.53 -5.68
CA TYR A 93 -2.96 7.54 -4.95
C TYR A 93 -4.09 7.08 -5.86
N TYR A 94 -4.90 6.13 -5.41
CA TYR A 94 -6.01 5.58 -6.17
C TYR A 94 -7.34 5.94 -5.52
N TYR A 95 -8.29 6.37 -6.34
CA TYR A 95 -9.57 6.90 -5.91
C TYR A 95 -10.73 6.10 -6.47
N TRP A 96 -11.78 5.98 -5.66
CA TRP A 96 -13.04 5.38 -6.05
C TRP A 96 -14.17 6.11 -5.33
N ASN A 97 -15.16 6.62 -6.06
CA ASN A 97 -16.22 7.47 -5.52
C ASN A 97 -15.66 8.64 -4.68
N ASP A 98 -14.67 9.35 -5.23
CA ASP A 98 -13.97 10.49 -4.58
C ASP A 98 -13.22 10.18 -3.27
N GLU A 99 -13.10 8.91 -2.88
CA GLU A 99 -12.33 8.48 -1.71
C GLU A 99 -11.04 7.77 -2.12
N CYS A 100 -9.93 8.12 -1.48
CA CYS A 100 -8.69 7.37 -1.62
C CYS A 100 -8.85 6.00 -0.94
N PHE A 101 -8.65 4.93 -1.70
CA PHE A 101 -8.80 3.55 -1.21
C PHE A 101 -7.48 2.77 -1.19
N PHE A 102 -6.47 3.23 -1.93
CA PHE A 102 -5.18 2.58 -2.01
C PHE A 102 -4.07 3.58 -2.30
N VAL A 103 -2.92 3.39 -1.65
CA VAL A 103 -1.69 4.13 -1.93
C VAL A 103 -0.55 3.16 -2.12
N PHE A 104 0.24 3.39 -3.16
CA PHE A 104 1.56 2.79 -3.34
C PHE A 104 2.59 3.91 -3.30
N ALA A 105 3.54 3.86 -2.36
CA ALA A 105 4.62 4.83 -2.23
C ALA A 105 5.96 4.11 -2.37
N ASP A 106 6.83 4.61 -3.24
CA ASP A 106 8.20 4.16 -3.43
C ASP A 106 9.13 5.33 -3.16
N HIS A 107 9.92 5.23 -2.09
CA HIS A 107 10.82 6.28 -1.65
C HIS A 107 12.25 5.76 -1.61
N GLY A 108 13.20 6.66 -1.82
CA GLY A 108 14.59 6.34 -1.60
C GLY A 108 15.42 7.57 -1.31
N TYR A 109 16.54 7.31 -0.65
CA TYR A 109 17.61 8.28 -0.53
C TYR A 109 18.94 7.56 -0.54
N TRP A 110 20.04 8.27 -0.69
CA TRP A 110 21.37 7.69 -0.50
C TRP A 110 22.21 8.55 0.44
N THR A 111 23.25 7.94 1.01
CA THR A 111 24.24 8.63 1.83
C THR A 111 25.63 8.06 1.56
N PHE A 112 26.68 8.80 1.94
CA PHE A 112 28.05 8.29 1.88
C PHE A 112 28.30 7.28 3.01
N THR A 113 28.96 6.18 2.70
CA THR A 113 29.35 5.17 3.70
C THR A 113 30.61 5.57 4.49
N GLY A 114 31.29 6.63 4.04
CA GLY A 114 32.59 7.06 4.56
C GLY A 114 33.79 6.25 4.02
N ARG A 115 33.54 5.25 3.15
CA ARG A 115 34.59 4.47 2.47
C ARG A 115 34.88 5.06 1.09
N ALA A 116 36.09 4.82 0.59
CA ALA A 116 36.47 5.13 -0.80
C ALA A 116 36.37 3.88 -1.68
N LYS A 117 35.88 4.06 -2.90
CA LYS A 117 35.93 3.08 -3.99
C LYS A 117 37.36 2.96 -4.54
N PRO A 118 37.69 1.88 -5.28
CA PRO A 118 39.02 1.71 -5.88
C PRO A 118 39.46 2.83 -6.83
N ASP A 119 38.50 3.58 -7.40
CA ASP A 119 38.75 4.75 -8.26
C ASP A 119 38.92 6.06 -7.49
N GLY A 120 38.89 6.00 -6.15
CA GLY A 120 39.05 7.16 -5.26
C GLY A 120 37.76 7.95 -5.00
N GLN A 121 36.62 7.58 -5.62
CA GLN A 121 35.34 8.21 -5.34
C GLN A 121 34.76 7.75 -4.00
N GLY A 122 33.90 8.58 -3.39
CA GLY A 122 33.15 8.17 -2.20
C GLY A 122 32.19 7.02 -2.51
N GLU A 123 32.15 6.02 -1.65
CA GLU A 123 31.14 4.98 -1.71
C GLU A 123 29.83 5.48 -1.11
N THR A 124 28.72 5.18 -1.78
CA THR A 124 27.36 5.51 -1.36
C THR A 124 26.59 4.25 -1.05
N VAL A 125 25.60 4.37 -0.17
CA VAL A 125 24.57 3.36 0.08
C VAL A 125 23.21 4.00 -0.18
N ASP A 126 22.42 3.32 -1.00
CA ASP A 126 21.02 3.62 -1.27
C ASP A 126 20.16 2.94 -0.22
N PHE A 127 19.18 3.67 0.32
CA PHE A 127 18.06 3.16 1.09
C PHE A 127 16.79 3.23 0.22
N ILE A 128 15.94 2.21 0.35
CA ILE A 128 14.76 2.02 -0.49
C ILE A 128 13.62 1.59 0.41
N PHE A 129 12.46 2.22 0.24
CA PHE A 129 11.25 1.93 0.99
C PHE A 129 10.09 1.79 0.03
N GLN A 130 9.26 0.76 0.22
CA GLN A 130 7.99 0.64 -0.48
C GLN A 130 6.87 0.42 0.52
N ASP A 131 5.84 1.25 0.43
CA ASP A 131 4.63 1.13 1.22
C ASP A 131 3.41 0.84 0.35
N ARG A 132 2.52 -0.01 0.86
CA ARG A 132 1.18 -0.24 0.32
C ARG A 132 0.17 -0.04 1.43
N LEU A 133 -0.61 1.04 1.32
CA LEU A 133 -1.61 1.40 2.31
C LEU A 133 -3.00 1.15 1.72
N TYR A 134 -3.81 0.38 2.45
CA TYR A 134 -5.15 0.00 2.08
C TYR A 134 -6.12 0.75 2.97
N PHE A 135 -7.08 1.46 2.36
CA PHE A 135 -8.06 2.26 3.08
C PHE A 135 -9.48 1.81 2.77
N GLN A 136 -10.34 1.82 3.80
CA GLN A 136 -11.77 1.63 3.65
C GLN A 136 -12.49 2.73 4.43
N LYS A 137 -13.34 3.52 3.75
CA LYS A 137 -14.08 4.65 4.35
C LYS A 137 -13.15 5.62 5.10
N GLY A 138 -11.99 5.90 4.48
CA GLY A 138 -10.96 6.77 5.05
C GLY A 138 -10.17 6.21 6.25
N GLN A 139 -10.39 4.94 6.63
CA GLN A 139 -9.62 4.28 7.70
C GLN A 139 -8.59 3.33 7.11
N LEU A 140 -7.38 3.32 7.68
CA LEU A 140 -6.34 2.35 7.32
C LEU A 140 -6.76 0.96 7.79
N ILE A 141 -6.80 0.00 6.87
CA ILE A 141 -7.14 -1.40 7.16
C ILE A 141 -5.96 -2.36 6.97
N ARG A 142 -4.93 -1.95 6.22
CA ARG A 142 -3.65 -2.68 6.10
C ARG A 142 -2.55 -1.73 5.66
N HIS A 143 -1.35 -1.91 6.20
CA HIS A 143 -0.14 -1.22 5.76
C HIS A 143 0.97 -2.26 5.61
N LEU A 144 1.37 -2.49 4.37
CA LEU A 144 2.50 -3.36 4.04
C LEU A 144 3.72 -2.50 3.75
N HIS A 145 4.86 -2.92 4.29
CA HIS A 145 6.13 -2.21 4.17
C HIS A 145 7.22 -3.16 3.67
N LYS A 146 8.07 -2.64 2.79
CA LYS A 146 9.36 -3.22 2.42
C LYS A 146 10.45 -2.18 2.61
N GLU A 147 11.60 -2.64 3.07
CA GLU A 147 12.82 -1.84 3.13
C GLU A 147 14.01 -2.64 2.61
N GLY A 148 15.03 -1.92 2.16
CA GLY A 148 16.26 -2.51 1.70
C GLY A 148 17.33 -1.46 1.48
N GLU A 149 18.58 -1.92 1.40
CA GLU A 149 19.73 -1.07 1.16
C GLU A 149 20.71 -1.73 0.18
N SER A 150 21.46 -0.91 -0.57
CA SER A 150 22.47 -1.39 -1.52
C SER A 150 23.55 -0.36 -1.77
N THR A 151 24.80 -0.82 -1.91
CA THR A 151 25.87 0.02 -2.47
C THR A 151 25.93 -0.04 -4.01
N ASP A 152 25.11 -0.90 -4.63
CA ASP A 152 24.90 -0.94 -6.08
C ASP A 152 23.47 -0.49 -6.43
N PRO A 153 23.29 0.72 -7.01
CA PRO A 153 21.97 1.27 -7.32
C PRO A 153 21.22 0.46 -8.40
N LYS A 154 21.91 -0.40 -9.16
CA LYS A 154 21.24 -1.27 -10.16
C LYS A 154 20.44 -2.39 -9.52
N LEU A 155 20.76 -2.76 -8.27
CA LEU A 155 20.10 -3.83 -7.56
C LEU A 155 18.80 -3.40 -6.86
N ARG A 156 18.44 -2.11 -6.90
CA ARG A 156 17.25 -1.58 -6.20
C ARG A 156 15.99 -2.40 -6.49
N GLY A 157 15.72 -2.68 -7.78
CA GLY A 157 14.55 -3.45 -8.20
C GLY A 157 14.60 -4.92 -7.76
N GLU A 158 15.78 -5.55 -7.79
CA GLU A 158 15.96 -6.95 -7.38
C GLU A 158 15.76 -7.11 -5.87
N ILE A 159 16.30 -6.19 -5.08
CA ILE A 159 16.14 -6.16 -3.62
C ILE A 159 14.66 -6.02 -3.28
N MET A 160 13.97 -5.02 -3.83
CA MET A 160 12.53 -4.83 -3.57
C MET A 160 11.67 -6.02 -4.04
N ALA A 161 12.08 -6.72 -5.10
CA ALA A 161 11.39 -7.93 -5.55
C ALA A 161 11.59 -9.11 -4.57
N ALA A 162 12.81 -9.27 -4.04
CA ALA A 162 13.16 -10.35 -3.12
C ALA A 162 12.71 -10.10 -1.67
N THR A 163 12.60 -8.84 -1.23
CA THR A 163 12.14 -8.47 0.11
C THR A 163 10.68 -8.85 0.29
N GLU A 164 10.35 -9.58 1.36
CA GLU A 164 8.96 -9.89 1.72
C GLU A 164 8.26 -8.65 2.28
N ASN A 165 6.93 -8.59 2.11
CA ASN A 165 6.17 -7.54 2.79
C ASN A 165 6.11 -7.84 4.28
N SER A 166 6.28 -6.82 5.10
CA SER A 166 5.99 -6.85 6.54
C SER A 166 4.74 -6.02 6.82
N ASP A 167 3.93 -6.44 7.79
CA ASP A 167 2.87 -5.58 8.32
C ASP A 167 3.49 -4.47 9.16
N ARG A 168 3.02 -3.24 8.96
CA ARG A 168 3.44 -2.06 9.71
C ARG A 168 2.23 -1.42 10.39
N ASN A 169 2.42 -0.91 11.59
CA ASN A 169 1.41 -0.14 12.31
C ASN A 169 1.95 1.27 12.57
N ASP A 170 1.71 2.16 11.62
CA ASP A 170 2.19 3.54 11.64
C ASP A 170 1.02 4.49 11.28
N PRO A 171 0.13 4.77 12.24
CA PRO A 171 -1.07 5.56 12.00
C PRO A 171 -0.77 7.02 11.66
N GLU A 172 0.35 7.56 12.13
CA GLU A 172 0.80 8.93 11.82
C GLU A 172 1.20 9.03 10.36
N TYR A 173 2.07 8.13 9.88
CA TYR A 173 2.44 8.07 8.47
C TYR A 173 1.22 7.85 7.56
N ALA A 174 0.30 6.96 7.95
CA ALA A 174 -0.91 6.71 7.18
C ALA A 174 -1.82 7.95 7.10
N ALA A 175 -1.93 8.73 8.18
CA ALA A 175 -2.69 9.97 8.19
C ALA A 175 -2.06 11.04 7.28
N ASP A 176 -0.74 11.17 7.31
CA ASP A 176 0.01 12.11 6.47
C ASP A 176 -0.09 11.76 4.98
N ILE A 177 0.06 10.47 4.64
CA ILE A 177 -0.16 9.97 3.28
C ILE A 177 -1.59 10.26 2.81
N LEU A 178 -2.58 10.02 3.66
CA LEU A 178 -3.99 10.25 3.29
C LEU A 178 -4.29 11.76 3.13
N LEU A 179 -3.66 12.63 3.93
CA LEU A 179 -3.73 14.07 3.75
C LEU A 179 -3.14 14.47 2.39
N ARG A 180 -1.95 13.96 2.04
CA ARG A 180 -1.33 14.22 0.75
C ARG A 180 -2.18 13.74 -0.42
N ALA A 181 -2.78 12.55 -0.33
CA ALA A 181 -3.74 12.08 -1.32
C ALA A 181 -4.92 13.07 -1.49
N ARG A 182 -5.51 13.56 -0.39
CA ARG A 182 -6.60 14.55 -0.46
C ARG A 182 -6.17 15.88 -1.09
N LEU A 183 -4.95 16.33 -0.81
CA LEU A 183 -4.38 17.53 -1.42
C LEU A 183 -4.12 17.31 -2.91
N ALA A 184 -3.54 16.16 -3.28
CA ALA A 184 -3.30 15.78 -4.65
C ALA A 184 -4.61 15.74 -5.46
N ALA A 185 -5.70 15.19 -4.91
CA ALA A 185 -7.00 15.16 -5.58
C ALA A 185 -7.60 16.55 -5.85
N LYS A 186 -7.29 17.54 -5.01
CA LYS A 186 -7.81 18.92 -5.11
C LYS A 186 -6.89 19.86 -5.86
N ALA A 187 -5.65 19.45 -6.14
CA ALA A 187 -4.69 20.28 -6.83
C ALA A 187 -5.21 20.59 -8.24
N ALA A 188 -5.27 21.87 -8.56
CA ALA A 188 -5.60 22.36 -9.89
C ALA A 188 -4.41 23.14 -10.44
N LYS A 189 -4.33 23.27 -11.77
CA LYS A 189 -3.38 24.18 -12.39
C LYS A 189 -3.63 25.59 -11.83
N PRO A 190 -2.58 26.31 -11.38
CA PRO A 190 -2.72 27.69 -10.93
C PRO A 190 -3.21 28.61 -12.04
#